data_AF-A0A3Q3NPR5-F1
#
_entry.id   AF-A0A3Q3NPR5-F1
#
_cell.length_a   1.000
_cell.length_b   1.000
_cell.length_c   1.000
_cell.angle_alpha   90.00
_cell.angle_beta   90.00
_cell.angle_gamma   90.00
#
_symmetry.space_group_name_H-M   'P 1'
#
loop_
_entity.id
_entity.type
_entity.pdbx_description
1 polymer ?
#
loop_
_entity_poly.entity_id
_entity_poly.type
_entity_poly.pdbx_seq_one_letter_code
_entity_poly.pdbx_strand_id
1 'polypeptide(L)'
;MTADMWEEKITAWYAEHRGIARDEAEMEYLKIAQDLEMYGVSYFAITQNKRDTDLLLGVDAQGLHIYSPNSKLNPNKSFPWSGIRNISYSEKEFTIKPLDKKKDVFKFYSSQLRVNKLILQLCIGNHDLFMRRRKVDSIEVQQMKAQAKEEKARKKMERQILAREKQMREEAERAKEEMERRLFLLQDEARLANEALLRSEETADLLAEKAQIAEEEAKLLAHKAAEAEQERQRLEVTAMKTKEEKRLMEQKMREAEQLAVKLVEQSERRLKEADHLKQDLTEAKDAERRAKQKLLEITKTTYPASFFDCAYESASTRLDFKDSDMKRLSMEIERERLEYMEKSKHLQDQLKELKTEIESLKLEEQQQQAACILSSFQGSHQIIRGLELSNGKTPVAFPIFSTN
;
A
#
# COMPACT_ATOMS: atom_id res chain seq x y z
N MET A 1 -2.78 -11.46 32.18
CA MET A 1 -2.10 -10.78 31.07
C MET A 1 -1.40 -9.53 31.59
N THR A 2 -0.17 -9.28 31.14
CA THR A 2 0.58 -8.04 31.40
C THR A 2 0.13 -6.93 30.44
N ALA A 3 0.57 -5.68 30.66
CA ALA A 3 0.26 -4.56 29.77
C ALA A 3 0.76 -4.78 28.33
N ASP A 4 1.99 -5.28 28.18
CA ASP A 4 2.59 -5.54 26.87
C ASP A 4 1.80 -6.59 26.07
N MET A 5 1.31 -7.64 26.74
CA MET A 5 0.46 -8.66 26.10
C MET A 5 -0.90 -8.10 25.63
N TRP A 6 -1.43 -7.09 26.32
CA TRP A 6 -2.63 -6.39 25.88
C TRP A 6 -2.36 -5.51 24.67
N GLU A 7 -1.25 -4.78 24.66
CA GLU A 7 -0.86 -3.94 23.52
C GLU A 7 -0.63 -4.76 22.24
N GLU A 8 0.04 -5.91 22.34
CA GLU A 8 0.27 -6.81 21.21
C GLU A 8 -1.07 -7.31 20.62
N LYS A 9 -1.99 -7.78 21.48
CA LYS A 9 -3.32 -8.23 21.05
C LYS A 9 -4.15 -7.11 20.44
N ILE A 10 -4.22 -5.95 21.08
CA ILE A 10 -4.99 -4.81 20.57
C ILE A 10 -4.43 -4.34 19.23
N THR A 11 -3.10 -4.30 19.09
CA THR A 11 -2.43 -3.95 17.83
C THR A 11 -2.75 -4.94 16.70
N ALA A 12 -2.81 -6.24 17.00
CA ALA A 12 -3.20 -7.25 16.01
C ALA A 12 -4.62 -7.02 15.49
N TRP A 13 -5.60 -6.82 16.38
CA TRP A 13 -6.98 -6.49 16.01
C TRP A 13 -7.08 -5.14 15.27
N TYR A 14 -6.28 -4.16 15.66
CA TYR A 14 -6.21 -2.86 14.97
C TYR A 14 -5.75 -3.01 13.52
N ALA A 15 -4.81 -3.92 13.23
CA ALA A 15 -4.31 -4.16 11.88
C ALA A 15 -5.41 -4.68 10.93
N GLU A 16 -6.40 -5.43 11.44
CA GLU A 16 -7.55 -5.89 10.64
C GLU A 16 -8.44 -4.74 10.16
N HIS A 17 -8.43 -3.60 10.87
CA HIS A 17 -9.24 -2.43 10.55
C HIS A 17 -8.53 -1.44 9.62
N ARG A 18 -7.42 -1.85 9.00
CA ARG A 18 -6.62 -1.00 8.10
C ARG A 18 -7.46 -0.52 6.91
N GLY A 19 -7.55 0.79 6.75
CA GLY A 19 -8.30 1.43 5.65
C GLY A 19 -9.72 1.84 6.02
N ILE A 20 -10.21 1.49 7.22
CA ILE A 20 -11.47 2.01 7.75
C ILE A 20 -11.29 3.47 8.15
N ALA A 21 -12.26 4.30 7.79
CA ALA A 21 -12.24 5.70 8.15
C ALA A 21 -12.53 5.88 9.65
N ARG A 22 -11.95 6.90 10.29
CA ARG A 22 -12.16 7.18 11.71
C ARG A 22 -13.64 7.26 12.10
N ASP A 23 -14.46 7.94 11.30
CA ASP A 23 -15.90 8.09 11.52
C ASP A 23 -16.64 6.74 11.42
N GLU A 24 -16.17 5.84 10.54
CA GLU A 24 -16.72 4.50 10.42
C GLU A 24 -16.29 3.63 11.61
N ALA A 25 -15.04 3.72 12.06
CA ALA A 25 -14.57 3.01 13.25
C ALA A 25 -15.30 3.46 14.53
N GLU A 26 -15.49 4.78 14.72
CA GLU A 26 -16.28 5.33 15.83
C GLU A 26 -17.74 4.83 15.78
N MET A 27 -18.32 4.73 14.58
CA MET A 27 -19.67 4.21 14.40
C MET A 27 -19.77 2.71 14.69
N GLU A 28 -18.83 1.89 14.21
CA GLU A 28 -18.80 0.45 14.51
C GLU A 28 -18.62 0.19 16.02
N TYR A 29 -17.78 0.98 16.70
CA TYR A 29 -17.66 0.93 18.15
C TYR A 29 -19.00 1.18 18.84
N LEU A 30 -19.73 2.23 18.45
CA LEU A 30 -21.04 2.55 19.03
C LEU A 30 -22.10 1.49 18.72
N LYS A 31 -22.03 0.85 17.54
CA LYS A 31 -22.94 -0.26 17.17
C LYS A 31 -22.78 -1.49 18.04
N ILE A 32 -21.56 -1.76 18.52
CA ILE A 32 -21.29 -2.84 19.47
C ILE A 32 -21.66 -2.39 20.88
N ALA A 33 -21.24 -1.18 21.27
CA ALA A 33 -21.47 -0.66 22.62
C ALA A 33 -22.96 -0.52 22.96
N GLN A 34 -23.82 -0.21 21.99
CA GLN A 34 -25.27 -0.09 22.21
C GLN A 34 -25.95 -1.39 22.64
N ASP A 35 -25.34 -2.55 22.36
CA ASP A 35 -25.88 -3.86 22.72
C ASP A 35 -25.51 -4.27 24.15
N LEU A 36 -24.66 -3.47 24.84
CA LEU A 36 -24.33 -3.70 26.24
C LEU A 36 -25.55 -3.40 27.13
N GLU A 37 -25.86 -4.28 28.08
CA GLU A 37 -27.08 -4.22 28.91
C GLU A 37 -27.20 -2.94 29.75
N MET A 38 -26.07 -2.31 30.09
CA MET A 38 -26.04 -1.07 30.86
C MET A 38 -25.95 0.20 29.99
N TYR A 39 -25.85 0.04 28.67
CA TYR A 39 -25.65 1.16 27.75
C TYR A 39 -26.89 2.05 27.71
N GLY A 40 -26.70 3.35 27.94
CA GLY A 40 -27.77 4.33 27.86
C GLY A 40 -28.83 4.23 28.97
N VAL A 41 -28.62 3.41 30.01
CA VAL A 41 -29.55 3.26 31.14
C VAL A 41 -29.20 4.22 32.27
N SER A 42 -30.13 5.10 32.63
CA SER A 42 -30.01 5.97 33.80
C SER A 42 -30.67 5.33 35.01
N TYR A 43 -29.88 5.00 36.04
CA TYR A 43 -30.34 4.28 37.22
C TYR A 43 -30.69 5.20 38.41
N PHE A 44 -31.82 4.94 39.05
CA PHE A 44 -32.32 5.69 40.21
C PHE A 44 -32.81 4.75 41.31
N ALA A 45 -32.37 4.97 42.55
CA ALA A 45 -32.87 4.21 43.70
C ALA A 45 -34.32 4.62 44.02
N ILE A 46 -35.21 3.63 44.12
CA ILE A 46 -36.64 3.82 44.37
C ILE A 46 -37.13 2.80 45.39
N THR A 47 -38.26 3.07 46.04
CA THR A 47 -38.95 2.13 46.94
C THR A 47 -40.35 1.82 46.44
N GLN A 48 -40.75 0.55 46.39
CA GLN A 48 -42.05 0.17 45.81
C GLN A 48 -43.24 0.45 46.73
N ASN A 49 -43.04 0.36 48.05
CA ASN A 49 -44.08 0.54 49.06
C ASN A 49 -43.54 1.39 50.21
N LYS A 50 -44.41 1.90 51.09
CA LYS A 50 -44.03 2.45 52.41
C LYS A 50 -43.33 1.44 53.36
N ARG A 51 -43.06 0.21 52.90
CA ARG A 51 -42.40 -0.90 53.61
C ARG A 51 -40.99 -1.17 53.04
N ASP A 52 -40.31 -0.13 52.57
CA ASP A 52 -38.87 -0.10 52.21
C ASP A 52 -38.34 -1.29 51.39
N THR A 53 -39.06 -1.72 50.35
CA THR A 53 -38.46 -2.60 49.34
C THR A 53 -37.64 -1.76 48.39
N ASP A 54 -36.32 -1.76 48.58
CA ASP A 54 -35.37 -1.07 47.72
C ASP A 54 -35.33 -1.71 46.33
N LEU A 55 -35.51 -0.89 45.31
CA LEU A 55 -35.45 -1.25 43.90
C LEU A 55 -34.67 -0.18 43.14
N LEU A 56 -34.33 -0.48 41.90
CA LEU A 56 -33.61 0.44 41.04
C LEU A 56 -34.41 0.66 39.75
N LEU A 57 -34.78 1.90 39.47
CA LEU A 57 -35.43 2.31 38.22
C LEU A 57 -34.35 2.61 37.19
N GLY A 58 -34.35 1.92 36.06
CA GLY A 58 -33.63 2.29 34.86
C GLY A 58 -34.54 3.04 33.88
N VAL A 59 -34.07 4.19 33.40
CA VAL A 59 -34.71 4.95 32.32
C VAL A 59 -33.80 4.90 31.10
N ASP A 60 -34.32 4.45 29.97
CA ASP A 60 -33.57 4.36 28.72
C ASP A 60 -34.40 4.81 27.49
N ALA A 61 -33.80 4.65 26.31
CA ALA A 61 -34.43 5.00 25.04
C ALA A 61 -35.61 4.07 24.64
N GLN A 62 -35.77 2.91 25.30
CA GLN A 62 -36.76 1.87 24.98
C GLN A 62 -37.97 1.91 25.94
N GLY A 63 -37.74 2.22 27.21
CA GLY A 63 -38.77 2.28 28.23
C GLY A 63 -38.26 2.57 29.65
N LEU A 64 -39.03 2.06 30.60
CA LEU A 64 -38.73 2.07 32.03
C LEU A 64 -38.55 0.65 32.52
N HIS A 65 -37.50 0.43 33.30
CA HIS A 65 -37.08 -0.89 33.74
C HIS A 65 -36.90 -0.90 35.26
N ILE A 66 -37.40 -1.91 35.94
CA ILE A 66 -37.30 -2.06 37.39
C ILE A 66 -36.35 -3.21 37.68
N TYR A 67 -35.27 -2.91 38.38
CA TYR A 67 -34.20 -3.82 38.73
C TYR A 67 -34.18 -4.08 40.22
N SER A 68 -33.62 -5.21 40.59
CA SER A 68 -33.26 -5.49 41.99
C SER A 68 -31.96 -4.75 42.33
N PRO A 69 -31.75 -4.27 43.57
CA PRO A 69 -30.50 -3.58 43.95
C PRO A 69 -29.23 -4.39 43.66
N ASN A 70 -29.34 -5.73 43.73
CA ASN A 70 -28.23 -6.67 43.55
C ASN A 70 -28.02 -7.10 42.08
N SER A 71 -28.90 -6.69 41.14
CA SER A 71 -28.81 -7.10 39.74
C SER A 71 -29.24 -5.96 38.81
N LYS A 72 -28.26 -5.29 38.21
CA LYS A 72 -28.46 -4.17 37.27
C LYS A 72 -28.58 -4.61 35.80
N LEU A 73 -28.36 -5.89 35.54
CA LEU A 73 -28.28 -6.48 34.21
C LEU A 73 -29.66 -6.91 33.71
N ASN A 74 -30.41 -7.61 34.58
CA ASN A 74 -31.71 -8.15 34.23
C ASN A 74 -32.84 -7.37 34.92
N PRO A 75 -33.73 -6.71 34.17
CA PRO A 75 -34.87 -6.04 34.75
C PRO A 75 -35.93 -7.05 35.20
N ASN A 76 -36.41 -6.91 36.44
CA ASN A 76 -37.52 -7.68 36.98
C ASN A 76 -38.85 -7.34 36.29
N LYS A 77 -39.05 -6.07 35.92
CA LYS A 77 -40.25 -5.59 35.21
C LYS A 77 -39.86 -4.51 34.20
N SER A 78 -40.48 -4.53 33.02
CA SER A 78 -40.21 -3.57 31.93
C SER A 78 -41.50 -2.95 31.41
N PHE A 79 -41.50 -1.64 31.24
CA PHE A 79 -42.60 -0.84 30.70
C PHE A 79 -42.11 -0.14 29.43
N PRO A 80 -42.42 -0.67 28.23
CA PRO A 80 -42.02 -0.03 26.99
C PRO A 80 -42.74 1.31 26.82
N TRP A 81 -42.10 2.29 26.17
CA TRP A 81 -42.69 3.62 25.94
C TRP A 81 -44.04 3.56 25.20
N SER A 82 -44.25 2.57 24.33
CA SER A 82 -45.53 2.34 23.62
C SER A 82 -46.68 1.95 24.55
N GLY A 83 -46.37 1.37 25.72
CA GLY A 83 -47.34 0.90 26.70
C GLY A 83 -47.66 1.92 27.79
N ILE A 84 -47.06 3.11 27.77
CA ILE A 84 -47.20 4.14 28.81
C ILE A 84 -48.12 5.25 28.31
N ARG A 85 -49.15 5.60 29.08
CA ARG A 85 -50.07 6.72 28.79
C ARG A 85 -49.57 8.03 29.37
N ASN A 86 -49.19 7.98 30.65
CA ASN A 86 -48.84 9.17 31.41
C ASN A 86 -47.91 8.79 32.57
N ILE A 87 -46.95 9.67 32.84
CA ILE A 87 -46.07 9.58 34.00
C ILE A 87 -46.21 10.89 34.77
N SER A 88 -46.54 10.79 36.05
CA SER A 88 -46.69 11.94 36.93
C SER A 88 -46.15 11.60 38.31
N TYR A 89 -45.69 12.59 39.06
CA TYR A 89 -45.36 12.42 40.47
C TYR A 89 -46.05 13.49 41.33
N SER A 90 -46.37 13.12 42.56
CA SER A 90 -46.89 14.01 43.59
C SER A 90 -46.01 13.84 44.83
N GLU A 91 -45.29 14.91 45.20
CA GLU A 91 -44.29 14.89 46.26
C GLU A 91 -43.25 13.77 46.07
N LYS A 92 -43.38 12.69 46.85
CA LYS A 92 -42.49 11.52 46.82
C LYS A 92 -43.06 10.35 46.03
N GLU A 93 -44.34 10.36 45.65
CA GLU A 93 -45.00 9.27 44.93
C GLU A 93 -44.96 9.50 43.42
N PHE A 94 -44.36 8.57 42.69
CA PHE A 94 -44.49 8.46 41.24
C PHE A 94 -45.60 7.50 40.84
N THR A 95 -46.27 7.85 39.76
CA THR A 95 -47.36 7.08 39.17
C THR A 95 -47.11 6.92 37.68
N ILE A 96 -46.97 5.66 37.23
CA ILE A 96 -46.90 5.27 35.82
C ILE A 96 -48.26 4.69 35.44
N LYS A 97 -49.00 5.39 34.58
CA LYS A 97 -50.29 4.94 34.06
C LYS A 97 -50.08 4.21 32.73
N PRO A 98 -50.43 2.92 32.62
CA PRO A 98 -50.37 2.21 31.35
C PRO A 98 -51.36 2.77 30.33
N LEU A 99 -51.09 2.54 29.05
CA LEU A 99 -51.98 2.88 27.94
C LEU A 99 -53.28 2.07 28.00
N ASP A 100 -53.17 0.79 28.32
CA ASP A 100 -54.32 -0.08 28.55
C ASP A 100 -54.95 0.22 29.91
N LYS A 101 -56.24 0.60 29.90
CA LYS A 101 -57.01 0.92 31.11
C LYS A 101 -57.27 -0.29 32.00
N LYS A 102 -57.11 -1.52 31.47
CA LYS A 102 -57.28 -2.76 32.23
C LYS A 102 -56.03 -3.16 33.03
N LYS A 103 -54.87 -2.57 32.72
CA LYS A 103 -53.61 -2.86 33.42
C LYS A 103 -53.47 -1.98 34.66
N ASP A 104 -52.90 -2.56 35.72
CA ASP A 104 -52.70 -1.85 36.98
C ASP A 104 -51.72 -0.70 36.86
N VAL A 105 -52.01 0.38 37.59
CA VAL A 105 -51.15 1.55 37.71
C VAL A 105 -49.95 1.20 38.58
N PHE A 106 -48.74 1.38 38.05
CA PHE A 106 -47.53 1.14 38.82
C PHE A 106 -47.15 2.40 39.60
N LYS A 107 -46.94 2.23 40.90
CA LYS A 107 -46.54 3.31 41.82
C LYS A 107 -45.23 2.97 42.49
N PHE A 108 -44.39 3.97 42.67
CA PHE A 108 -43.14 3.86 43.41
C PHE A 108 -42.84 5.19 44.11
N TYR A 109 -41.93 5.15 45.07
CA TYR A 109 -41.51 6.31 45.84
C TYR A 109 -40.02 6.59 45.63
N SER A 110 -39.66 7.86 45.71
CA SER A 110 -38.26 8.28 45.73
C SER A 110 -38.06 9.33 46.81
N SER A 111 -36.95 9.23 47.53
CA SER A 111 -36.67 10.00 48.74
C SER A 111 -36.31 11.47 48.45
N GLN A 112 -35.87 11.79 47.23
CA GLN A 112 -35.34 13.10 46.87
C GLN A 112 -36.17 13.80 45.78
N LEU A 113 -36.74 14.97 46.08
CA LEU A 113 -37.53 15.77 45.12
C LEU A 113 -36.73 16.19 43.87
N ARG A 114 -35.42 16.43 44.01
CA ARG A 114 -34.53 16.77 42.87
C ARG A 114 -34.42 15.60 41.89
N VAL A 115 -34.25 14.39 42.43
CA VAL A 115 -34.22 13.15 41.63
C VAL A 115 -35.57 12.94 40.94
N ASN A 116 -36.68 13.25 41.61
CA ASN A 116 -38.01 13.13 41.00
C ASN A 116 -38.18 14.05 39.79
N LYS A 117 -37.73 15.31 39.90
CA LYS A 117 -37.71 16.22 38.75
C LYS A 117 -36.86 15.68 37.60
N LEU A 118 -35.67 15.16 37.91
CA LEU A 118 -34.75 14.61 36.90
C LEU A 118 -35.35 13.37 36.20
N ILE A 119 -35.87 12.40 36.95
CA ILE A 119 -36.53 11.21 36.40
C ILE A 119 -37.65 11.63 35.45
N LEU A 120 -38.52 12.57 35.86
CA LEU A 120 -39.61 13.02 35.00
C LEU A 120 -39.09 13.66 33.70
N GLN A 121 -38.07 14.52 33.78
CA GLN A 121 -37.48 15.14 32.59
C GLN A 121 -36.88 14.11 31.64
N LEU A 122 -36.18 13.10 32.16
CA LEU A 122 -35.65 12.00 31.36
C LEU A 122 -36.75 11.17 30.73
N CYS A 123 -37.83 10.88 31.46
CA CYS A 123 -39.00 10.19 30.91
C CYS A 123 -39.66 10.97 29.78
N ILE A 124 -39.86 12.28 29.96
CA ILE A 124 -40.46 13.15 28.93
C ILE A 124 -39.56 13.20 27.69
N GLY A 125 -38.25 13.44 27.87
CA GLY A 125 -37.30 13.52 26.76
C GLY A 125 -37.17 12.21 25.98
N ASN A 126 -37.03 11.07 26.68
CA ASN A 126 -36.95 9.76 26.04
C ASN A 126 -38.26 9.37 25.35
N HIS A 127 -39.41 9.63 25.98
CA HIS A 127 -40.72 9.34 25.37
C HIS A 127 -40.96 10.20 24.12
N ASP A 128 -40.61 11.49 24.15
CA ASP A 128 -40.75 12.37 22.99
C ASP A 128 -39.86 11.91 21.83
N LEU A 129 -38.58 11.60 22.09
CA LEU A 129 -37.68 11.04 21.08
C LEU A 129 -38.17 9.68 20.55
N PHE A 130 -38.69 8.81 21.43
CA PHE A 130 -39.30 7.54 21.03
C PHE A 130 -40.48 7.73 20.09
N MET A 131 -41.35 8.71 20.36
CA MET A 131 -42.48 9.06 19.51
C MET A 131 -42.05 9.69 18.19
N ARG A 132 -41.00 10.53 18.20
CA ARG A 132 -40.41 11.10 16.97
C ARG A 132 -39.84 10.01 16.06
N ARG A 133 -39.10 9.03 16.60
CA ARG A 133 -38.52 7.90 15.83
C ARG A 133 -39.56 7.01 15.13
N ARG A 134 -40.83 7.05 15.55
CA ARG A 134 -41.95 6.29 14.95
C ARG A 134 -42.74 7.07 13.91
N LYS A 135 -42.46 8.37 13.78
CA LYS A 135 -43.03 9.21 12.72
C LYS A 135 -42.05 9.24 11.56
N VAL A 136 -42.55 9.56 10.38
CA VAL A 136 -41.68 9.85 9.23
C VAL A 136 -40.78 11.02 9.60
N ASP A 137 -39.51 10.95 9.21
CA ASP A 137 -38.55 12.03 9.42
C ASP A 137 -39.10 13.34 8.84
N SER A 138 -38.95 14.44 9.58
CA SER A 138 -39.23 15.78 9.07
C SER A 138 -38.38 16.09 7.83
N ILE A 139 -38.87 16.98 6.96
CA ILE A 139 -38.16 17.42 5.76
C ILE A 139 -36.73 17.87 6.07
N GLU A 140 -36.52 18.61 7.17
CA GLU A 140 -35.19 19.05 7.62
C GLU A 140 -34.24 17.87 7.88
N VAL A 141 -34.67 16.87 8.67
CA VAL A 141 -33.88 15.67 8.95
C VAL A 141 -33.59 14.87 7.67
N GLN A 142 -34.54 14.77 6.74
CA GLN A 142 -34.32 14.11 5.45
C GLN A 142 -33.24 14.84 4.62
N GLN A 143 -33.30 16.17 4.57
CA GLN A 143 -32.29 16.99 3.89
C GLN A 143 -30.92 16.86 4.55
N MET A 144 -30.85 16.89 5.89
CA MET A 144 -29.60 16.68 6.63
C MET A 144 -29.00 15.30 6.33
N LYS A 145 -29.82 14.24 6.30
CA LYS A 145 -29.37 12.88 5.94
C LYS A 145 -28.87 12.81 4.50
N ALA A 146 -29.56 13.44 3.55
CA ALA A 146 -29.14 13.49 2.16
C ALA A 146 -27.80 14.21 1.99
N GLN A 147 -27.64 15.37 2.63
CA GLN A 147 -26.39 16.14 2.64
C GLN A 147 -25.25 15.34 3.26
N ALA A 148 -25.48 14.68 4.41
CA ALA A 148 -24.47 13.85 5.06
C ALA A 148 -24.05 12.66 4.18
N LYS A 149 -24.99 12.02 3.47
CA LYS A 149 -24.72 10.92 2.53
C LYS A 149 -23.89 11.42 1.34
N GLU A 150 -24.25 12.56 0.77
CA GLU A 150 -23.53 13.17 -0.35
C GLU A 150 -22.12 13.58 0.06
N GLU A 151 -21.94 14.23 1.21
CA GLU A 151 -20.63 14.62 1.72
C GLU A 151 -19.74 13.40 2.00
N LYS A 152 -20.30 12.34 2.57
CA LYS A 152 -19.59 11.07 2.79
C LYS A 152 -19.16 10.44 1.47
N ALA A 153 -20.04 10.42 0.46
CA ALA A 153 -19.71 9.91 -0.87
C ALA A 153 -18.61 10.74 -1.55
N ARG A 154 -18.69 12.07 -1.45
CA ARG A 154 -17.68 12.99 -1.99
C ARG A 154 -16.31 12.75 -1.35
N LYS A 155 -16.23 12.69 -0.02
CA LYS A 155 -14.98 12.39 0.71
C LYS A 155 -14.41 11.03 0.35
N LYS A 156 -15.27 10.02 0.13
CA LYS A 156 -14.83 8.68 -0.30
C LYS A 156 -14.20 8.73 -1.69
N MET A 157 -14.83 9.42 -2.65
CA MET A 157 -14.30 9.57 -4.01
C MET A 157 -12.96 10.32 -4.02
N GLU A 158 -12.87 11.43 -3.28
CA GLU A 158 -11.64 12.23 -3.17
C GLU A 158 -10.46 11.39 -2.62
N ARG A 159 -10.72 10.59 -1.57
CA ARG A 159 -9.71 9.66 -1.03
C ARG A 159 -9.28 8.60 -2.05
N GLN A 160 -10.21 8.07 -2.85
CA GLN A 160 -9.89 7.09 -3.89
C GLN A 160 -9.05 7.70 -5.01
N ILE A 161 -9.35 8.94 -5.43
CA ILE A 161 -8.56 9.66 -6.42
C ILE A 161 -7.14 9.89 -5.90
N LEU A 162 -7.01 10.42 -4.68
CA LEU A 162 -5.71 10.68 -4.05
C LEU A 162 -4.89 9.39 -3.90
N ALA A 163 -5.53 8.28 -3.52
CA ALA A 163 -4.86 6.98 -3.40
C ALA A 163 -4.32 6.49 -4.74
N ARG A 164 -5.11 6.61 -5.83
CA ARG A 164 -4.66 6.26 -7.18
C ARG A 164 -3.53 7.17 -7.66
N GLU A 165 -3.65 8.47 -7.43
CA GLU A 165 -2.60 9.44 -7.78
C GLU A 165 -1.29 9.13 -7.05
N LYS A 166 -1.36 8.83 -5.75
CA LYS A 166 -0.20 8.45 -4.95
C LYS A 166 0.46 7.18 -5.50
N GLN A 167 -0.33 6.16 -5.84
CA GLN A 167 0.19 4.92 -6.42
C GLN A 167 0.89 5.19 -7.76
N MET A 168 0.27 5.95 -8.65
CA MET A 168 0.86 6.31 -9.95
C MET A 168 2.17 7.07 -9.78
N ARG A 169 2.26 7.98 -8.79
CA ARG A 169 3.51 8.71 -8.50
C ARG A 169 4.60 7.78 -7.99
N GLU A 170 4.26 6.86 -7.09
CA GLU A 170 5.21 5.89 -6.54
C GLU A 170 5.75 4.95 -7.64
N GLU A 171 4.89 4.50 -8.55
CA GLU A 171 5.30 3.71 -9.71
C GLU A 171 6.18 4.49 -10.68
N ALA A 172 5.86 5.76 -10.95
CA ALA A 172 6.69 6.63 -11.78
C ALA A 172 8.05 6.91 -11.14
N GLU A 173 8.11 7.10 -9.82
CA GLU A 173 9.36 7.28 -9.08
C GLU A 173 10.23 6.02 -9.13
N ARG A 174 9.64 4.83 -8.92
CA ARG A 174 10.34 3.55 -9.08
C ARG A 174 10.89 3.36 -10.49
N ALA A 175 10.09 3.66 -11.52
CA ALA A 175 10.52 3.58 -12.91
C ALA A 175 11.65 4.57 -13.21
N LYS A 176 11.57 5.79 -12.67
CA LYS A 176 12.63 6.80 -12.80
C LYS A 176 13.93 6.31 -12.17
N GLU A 177 13.90 5.79 -10.95
CA GLU A 177 15.11 5.24 -10.30
C GLU A 177 15.71 4.08 -11.09
N GLU A 178 14.88 3.20 -11.68
CA GLU A 178 15.35 2.12 -12.53
C GLU A 178 16.07 2.65 -13.78
N MET A 179 15.50 3.67 -14.42
CA MET A 179 16.12 4.32 -15.58
C MET A 179 17.40 5.06 -15.21
N GLU A 180 17.44 5.74 -14.07
CA GLU A 180 18.66 6.39 -13.55
C GLU A 180 19.77 5.36 -13.26
N ARG A 181 19.43 4.21 -12.66
CA ARG A 181 20.38 3.09 -12.47
C ARG A 181 20.91 2.58 -13.80
N ARG A 182 20.05 2.38 -14.80
CA ARG A 182 20.47 1.96 -16.15
C ARG A 182 21.37 3.00 -16.82
N LEU A 183 21.02 4.28 -16.73
CA LEU A 183 21.84 5.37 -17.28
C LEU A 183 23.23 5.40 -16.64
N PHE A 184 23.32 5.22 -15.32
CA PHE A 184 24.60 5.18 -14.63
C PHE A 184 25.48 4.03 -15.13
N LEU A 185 24.91 2.82 -15.31
CA LEU A 185 25.64 1.66 -15.84
C LEU A 185 26.11 1.90 -17.28
N LEU A 186 25.25 2.42 -18.14
CA LEU A 186 25.61 2.74 -19.53
C LEU A 186 26.69 3.83 -19.61
N GLN A 187 26.63 4.82 -18.72
CA GLN A 187 27.64 5.87 -18.64
C GLN A 187 29.00 5.31 -18.18
N ASP A 188 29.02 4.39 -17.22
CA ASP A 188 30.24 3.73 -16.78
C ASP A 188 30.82 2.82 -17.88
N GLU A 189 29.98 2.05 -18.57
CA GLU A 189 30.40 1.22 -19.70
C GLU A 189 30.98 2.07 -20.84
N ALA A 190 30.34 3.19 -21.18
CA ALA A 190 30.85 4.14 -22.16
C ALA A 190 32.19 4.75 -21.73
N ARG A 191 32.35 5.08 -20.44
CA ARG A 191 33.62 5.58 -19.88
C ARG A 191 34.74 4.55 -20.01
N LEU A 192 34.50 3.31 -19.59
CA LEU A 192 35.47 2.22 -19.68
C LEU A 192 35.85 1.93 -21.13
N ALA A 193 34.87 1.93 -22.04
CA ALA A 193 35.12 1.76 -23.47
C ALA A 193 35.95 2.90 -24.07
N ASN A 194 35.71 4.16 -23.67
CA ASN A 194 36.53 5.30 -24.08
C ASN A 194 37.95 5.23 -23.53
N GLU A 195 38.15 4.84 -22.27
CA GLU A 195 39.50 4.65 -21.72
C GLU A 195 40.26 3.53 -22.43
N ALA A 196 39.58 2.42 -22.73
CA ALA A 196 40.18 1.32 -23.49
C ALA A 196 40.56 1.76 -24.91
N LEU A 197 39.73 2.58 -25.54
CA LEU A 197 40.00 3.16 -26.85
C LEU A 197 41.25 4.06 -26.80
N LEU A 198 41.33 4.98 -25.83
CA LEU A 198 42.47 5.88 -25.69
C LEU A 198 43.78 5.11 -25.48
N ARG A 199 43.78 4.10 -24.59
CA ARG A 199 44.94 3.22 -24.38
C ARG A 199 45.33 2.48 -25.67
N SER A 200 44.34 2.02 -26.44
CA SER A 200 44.58 1.35 -27.72
C SER A 200 45.20 2.30 -28.76
N GLU A 201 44.72 3.54 -28.85
CA GLU A 201 45.26 4.57 -29.74
C GLU A 201 46.73 4.88 -29.38
N GLU A 202 47.04 5.10 -28.09
CA GLU A 202 48.40 5.30 -27.60
C GLU A 202 49.34 4.13 -27.96
N THR A 203 48.88 2.89 -27.82
CA THR A 203 49.68 1.71 -28.20
C THR A 203 49.91 1.62 -29.71
N ALA A 204 48.93 2.01 -30.52
CA ALA A 204 49.05 2.02 -31.97
C ALA A 204 50.06 3.08 -32.42
N ASP A 205 50.05 4.26 -31.82
CA ASP A 205 51.01 5.33 -32.13
C ASP A 205 52.44 4.92 -31.80
N LEU A 206 52.67 4.31 -30.62
CA LEU A 206 53.98 3.78 -30.23
C LEU A 206 54.48 2.68 -31.17
N LEU A 207 53.60 1.78 -31.62
CA LEU A 207 53.95 0.74 -32.59
C LEU A 207 54.28 1.34 -33.97
N ALA A 208 53.54 2.36 -34.39
CA ALA A 208 53.81 3.06 -35.65
C ALA A 208 55.17 3.77 -35.63
N GLU A 209 55.50 4.46 -34.55
CA GLU A 209 56.80 5.13 -34.38
C GLU A 209 57.95 4.11 -34.38
N LYS A 210 57.80 3.00 -33.64
CA LYS A 210 58.80 1.91 -33.63
C LYS A 210 59.00 1.29 -35.02
N ALA A 211 57.91 1.05 -35.75
CA ALA A 211 57.98 0.51 -37.11
C ALA A 211 58.71 1.47 -38.06
N GLN A 212 58.46 2.78 -37.94
CA GLN A 212 59.14 3.80 -38.73
C GLN A 212 60.64 3.85 -38.43
N ILE A 213 61.03 3.86 -37.15
CA ILE A 213 62.44 3.84 -36.74
C ILE A 213 63.15 2.61 -37.30
N ALA A 214 62.55 1.42 -37.16
CA ALA A 214 63.13 0.17 -37.68
C ALA A 214 63.31 0.19 -39.21
N GLU A 215 62.35 0.77 -39.95
CA GLU A 215 62.44 0.93 -41.40
C GLU A 215 63.54 1.94 -41.80
N GLU A 216 63.64 3.08 -41.11
CA GLU A 216 64.69 4.07 -41.35
C GLU A 216 66.08 3.51 -41.05
N GLU A 217 66.24 2.73 -39.97
CA GLU A 217 67.48 2.01 -39.65
C GLU A 217 67.83 0.97 -40.72
N ALA A 218 66.85 0.19 -41.20
CA ALA A 218 67.05 -0.76 -42.29
C ALA A 218 67.52 -0.05 -43.57
N LYS A 219 66.90 1.09 -43.92
CA LYS A 219 67.31 1.92 -45.07
C LYS A 219 68.73 2.45 -44.91
N LEU A 220 69.10 2.93 -43.73
CA LEU A 220 70.44 3.43 -43.46
C LEU A 220 71.49 2.31 -43.57
N LEU A 221 71.20 1.13 -43.05
CA LEU A 221 72.08 -0.04 -43.18
C LEU A 221 72.20 -0.51 -44.63
N ALA A 222 71.10 -0.51 -45.39
CA ALA A 222 71.10 -0.82 -46.82
C ALA A 222 71.94 0.20 -47.63
N HIS A 223 71.83 1.49 -47.32
CA HIS A 223 72.66 2.53 -47.94
C HIS A 223 74.15 2.29 -47.66
N LYS A 224 74.52 2.05 -46.39
CA LYS A 224 75.90 1.74 -46.00
C LYS A 224 76.42 0.47 -46.68
N ALA A 225 75.57 -0.55 -46.85
CA ALA A 225 75.93 -1.76 -47.59
C ALA A 225 76.21 -1.46 -49.06
N ALA A 226 75.36 -0.64 -49.70
CA ALA A 226 75.54 -0.24 -51.10
C ALA A 226 76.83 0.59 -51.31
N GLU A 227 77.15 1.50 -50.39
CA GLU A 227 78.41 2.25 -50.42
C GLU A 227 79.63 1.34 -50.26
N ALA A 228 79.59 0.39 -49.31
CA ALA A 228 80.66 -0.58 -49.11
C ALA A 228 80.86 -1.48 -50.34
N GLU A 229 79.79 -1.86 -51.03
CA GLU A 229 79.85 -2.61 -52.27
C GLU A 229 80.37 -1.79 -53.45
N GLN A 230 80.00 -0.51 -53.55
CA GLN A 230 80.56 0.39 -54.57
C GLN A 230 82.08 0.57 -54.38
N GLU A 231 82.54 0.69 -53.13
CA GLU A 231 83.97 0.77 -52.83
C GLU A 231 84.69 -0.56 -53.13
N ARG A 232 84.05 -1.70 -52.84
CA ARG A 232 84.54 -3.04 -53.27
C ARG A 232 84.74 -3.10 -54.79
N GLN A 233 83.77 -2.65 -55.57
CA GLN A 233 83.86 -2.63 -57.04
C GLN A 233 85.00 -1.73 -57.54
N ARG A 234 85.24 -0.58 -56.90
CA ARG A 234 86.38 0.30 -57.23
C ARG A 234 87.72 -0.37 -56.95
N LEU A 235 87.85 -1.06 -55.81
CA LEU A 235 89.06 -1.81 -55.46
C LEU A 235 89.30 -2.98 -56.43
N GLU A 236 88.24 -3.66 -56.87
CA GLU A 236 88.30 -4.74 -57.86
C GLU A 236 88.84 -4.26 -59.22
N VAL A 237 88.33 -3.12 -59.73
CA VAL A 237 88.79 -2.53 -61.00
C VAL A 237 90.25 -2.05 -60.92
N THR A 238 90.66 -1.46 -59.79
CA THR A 238 92.04 -0.97 -59.60
C THR A 238 93.06 -2.10 -59.44
N ALA A 239 92.67 -3.24 -58.86
CA ALA A 239 93.54 -4.39 -58.64
C ALA A 239 93.94 -5.17 -59.91
N MET A 240 93.28 -4.94 -61.06
CA MET A 240 93.55 -5.64 -62.33
C MET A 240 94.92 -5.32 -62.99
N LYS A 241 95.79 -4.48 -62.39
CA LYS A 241 96.98 -3.93 -63.08
C LYS A 241 98.36 -4.49 -62.68
N THR A 242 98.56 -5.21 -61.57
CA THR A 242 99.87 -5.83 -61.21
C THR A 242 99.73 -7.08 -60.30
N LYS A 243 100.72 -8.00 -60.27
CA LYS A 243 100.61 -9.33 -59.61
C LYS A 243 100.87 -9.33 -58.08
N GLU A 244 101.64 -8.38 -57.56
CA GLU A 244 101.95 -8.25 -56.11
C GLU A 244 100.92 -7.36 -55.36
N GLU A 245 100.46 -6.25 -55.95
CA GLU A 245 99.41 -5.41 -55.35
C GLU A 245 98.06 -6.13 -55.27
N LYS A 246 97.84 -7.10 -56.18
CA LYS A 246 96.66 -7.97 -56.21
C LYS A 246 96.41 -8.69 -54.88
N ARG A 247 97.45 -9.18 -54.19
CA ARG A 247 97.27 -10.00 -52.97
C ARG A 247 96.83 -9.16 -51.77
N LEU A 248 97.35 -7.94 -51.63
CA LEU A 248 96.97 -7.02 -50.56
C LEU A 248 95.57 -6.43 -50.80
N MET A 249 95.25 -6.08 -52.06
CA MET A 249 93.92 -5.58 -52.42
C MET A 249 92.85 -6.67 -52.37
N GLU A 250 93.18 -7.92 -52.67
CA GLU A 250 92.26 -9.06 -52.52
C GLU A 250 91.88 -9.30 -51.05
N GLN A 251 92.80 -9.07 -50.12
CA GLN A 251 92.48 -9.10 -48.68
C GLN A 251 91.52 -7.97 -48.31
N LYS A 252 91.77 -6.73 -48.74
CA LYS A 252 90.86 -5.59 -48.52
C LYS A 252 89.49 -5.78 -49.17
N MET A 253 89.45 -6.44 -50.33
CA MET A 253 88.20 -6.79 -51.02
C MET A 253 87.39 -7.81 -50.22
N ARG A 254 88.03 -8.86 -49.68
CA ARG A 254 87.36 -9.82 -48.78
C ARG A 254 86.85 -9.16 -47.50
N GLU A 255 87.61 -8.23 -46.92
CA GLU A 255 87.19 -7.48 -45.72
C GLU A 255 85.98 -6.58 -46.01
N ALA A 256 85.98 -5.88 -47.15
CA ALA A 256 84.84 -5.06 -47.60
C ALA A 256 83.60 -5.91 -47.95
N GLU A 257 83.81 -7.07 -48.57
CA GLU A 257 82.75 -8.05 -48.86
C GLU A 257 82.12 -8.60 -47.57
N GLN A 258 82.94 -9.01 -46.60
CA GLN A 258 82.45 -9.47 -45.29
C GLN A 258 81.70 -8.37 -44.53
N LEU A 259 82.12 -7.11 -44.67
CA LEU A 259 81.42 -5.97 -44.07
C LEU A 259 80.06 -5.72 -44.75
N ALA A 260 80.02 -5.75 -46.09
CA ALA A 260 78.78 -5.58 -46.86
C ALA A 260 77.76 -6.68 -46.52
N VAL A 261 78.18 -7.96 -46.47
CA VAL A 261 77.31 -9.08 -46.10
C VAL A 261 76.73 -8.88 -44.69
N LYS A 262 77.55 -8.49 -43.71
CA LYS A 262 77.08 -8.21 -42.34
C LYS A 262 76.05 -7.07 -42.30
N LEU A 263 76.26 -6.00 -43.06
CA LEU A 263 75.33 -4.87 -43.15
C LEU A 263 74.01 -5.26 -43.81
N VAL A 264 74.05 -6.09 -44.86
CA VAL A 264 72.84 -6.62 -45.53
C VAL A 264 72.06 -7.52 -44.58
N GLU A 265 72.71 -8.47 -43.90
CA GLU A 265 72.04 -9.34 -42.93
C GLU A 265 71.39 -8.54 -41.78
N GLN A 266 72.05 -7.48 -41.32
CA GLN A 266 71.53 -6.62 -40.25
C GLN A 266 70.36 -5.76 -40.74
N SER A 267 70.42 -5.25 -41.98
CA SER A 267 69.32 -4.58 -42.67
C SER A 267 68.09 -5.48 -42.80
N GLU A 268 68.27 -6.72 -43.27
CA GLU A 268 67.17 -7.68 -43.43
C GLU A 268 66.50 -8.03 -42.09
N ARG A 269 67.28 -8.14 -41.00
CA ARG A 269 66.72 -8.36 -39.66
C ARG A 269 65.86 -7.17 -39.21
N ARG A 270 66.33 -5.94 -39.43
CA ARG A 270 65.57 -4.71 -39.09
C ARG A 270 64.33 -4.55 -39.96
N LEU A 271 64.39 -4.94 -41.22
CA LEU A 271 63.23 -4.95 -42.11
C LEU A 271 62.17 -5.96 -41.65
N LYS A 272 62.57 -7.18 -41.27
CA LYS A 272 61.66 -8.19 -40.70
C LYS A 272 61.02 -7.72 -39.39
N GLU A 273 61.78 -7.04 -38.54
CA GLU A 273 61.27 -6.42 -37.31
C GLU A 273 60.25 -5.31 -37.63
N ALA A 274 60.53 -4.46 -38.62
CA ALA A 274 59.60 -3.43 -39.09
C ALA A 274 58.31 -4.04 -39.68
N ASP A 275 58.40 -5.12 -40.44
CA ASP A 275 57.25 -5.82 -41.01
C ASP A 275 56.38 -6.47 -39.92
N HIS A 276 57.00 -7.08 -38.90
CA HIS A 276 56.28 -7.61 -37.74
C HIS A 276 55.56 -6.50 -36.98
N LEU A 277 56.24 -5.37 -36.72
CA LEU A 277 55.63 -4.23 -36.03
C LEU A 277 54.48 -3.61 -36.85
N LYS A 278 54.56 -3.61 -38.19
CA LYS A 278 53.46 -3.21 -39.07
C LYS A 278 52.26 -4.15 -38.98
N GLN A 279 52.50 -5.46 -38.87
CA GLN A 279 51.41 -6.43 -38.67
C GLN A 279 50.71 -6.20 -37.33
N ASP A 280 51.47 -6.05 -36.24
CA ASP A 280 50.94 -5.75 -34.91
C ASP A 280 50.13 -4.44 -34.89
N LEU A 281 50.61 -3.42 -35.62
CA LEU A 281 49.90 -2.16 -35.80
C LEU A 281 48.55 -2.34 -36.51
N THR A 282 48.48 -3.18 -37.54
CA THR A 282 47.20 -3.44 -38.24
C THR A 282 46.20 -4.16 -37.34
N GLU A 283 46.65 -5.13 -36.53
CA GLU A 283 45.80 -5.81 -35.56
C GLU A 283 45.29 -4.85 -34.47
N ALA A 284 46.14 -3.95 -33.97
CA ALA A 284 45.76 -2.92 -33.01
C ALA A 284 44.69 -1.96 -33.59
N LYS A 285 44.85 -1.51 -34.84
CA LYS A 285 43.87 -0.64 -35.53
C LYS A 285 42.53 -1.33 -35.79
N ASP A 286 42.53 -2.63 -36.08
CA ASP A 286 41.29 -3.37 -36.24
C ASP A 286 40.59 -3.62 -34.89
N ALA A 287 41.36 -3.81 -33.81
CA ALA A 287 40.80 -3.86 -32.45
C ALA A 287 40.18 -2.51 -32.04
N GLU A 288 40.83 -1.40 -32.36
CA GLU A 288 40.32 -0.04 -32.17
C GLU A 288 39.00 0.20 -32.92
N ARG A 289 38.90 -0.23 -34.19
CA ARG A 289 37.67 -0.14 -34.98
C ARG A 289 36.51 -0.93 -34.35
N ARG A 290 36.79 -2.12 -33.81
CA ARG A 290 35.80 -2.93 -33.08
C ARG A 290 35.33 -2.25 -31.79
N ALA A 291 36.24 -1.60 -31.06
CA ALA A 291 35.88 -0.84 -29.85
C ALA A 291 35.00 0.38 -30.18
N LYS A 292 35.35 1.14 -31.23
CA LYS A 292 34.53 2.25 -31.75
C LYS A 292 33.13 1.80 -32.16
N GLN A 293 33.00 0.61 -32.75
CA GLN A 293 31.70 0.07 -33.15
C GLN A 293 30.80 -0.29 -31.96
N LYS A 294 31.36 -0.85 -30.88
CA LYS A 294 30.61 -1.11 -29.63
C LYS A 294 30.07 0.18 -28.99
N LEU A 295 30.85 1.26 -28.99
CA LEU A 295 30.40 2.58 -28.52
C LEU A 295 29.21 3.14 -29.33
N LEU A 296 29.21 2.91 -30.65
CA LEU A 296 28.09 3.31 -31.52
C LEU A 296 26.81 2.50 -31.24
N GLU A 297 26.94 1.22 -30.89
CA GLU A 297 25.79 0.37 -30.52
C GLU A 297 25.13 0.82 -29.21
N ILE A 298 25.93 1.21 -28.22
CA ILE A 298 25.47 1.83 -26.97
C ILE A 298 24.71 3.14 -27.26
N THR A 299 25.13 3.91 -28.27
CA THR A 299 24.50 5.18 -28.62
C THR A 299 23.15 5.00 -29.36
N LYS A 300 23.04 3.98 -30.21
CA LYS A 300 21.85 3.73 -31.06
C LYS A 300 20.63 3.20 -30.31
N THR A 301 20.79 2.65 -29.11
CA THR A 301 19.68 2.06 -28.33
C THR A 301 18.80 3.08 -27.60
N THR A 302 18.99 4.39 -27.84
CA THR A 302 18.35 5.47 -27.04
C THR A 302 17.06 6.07 -27.64
N TYR A 303 16.52 5.60 -28.78
CA TYR A 303 15.23 6.13 -29.27
C TYR A 303 14.35 5.08 -29.99
N PRO A 304 13.25 4.64 -29.38
CA PRO A 304 12.01 4.37 -30.09
C PRO A 304 11.08 5.57 -29.92
N ALA A 305 10.99 6.40 -30.96
CA ALA A 305 9.90 7.34 -31.10
C ALA A 305 8.63 6.57 -31.52
N SER A 306 7.80 6.20 -30.56
CA SER A 306 6.40 5.85 -30.81
C SER A 306 5.60 5.91 -29.52
N PHE A 307 4.52 6.70 -29.53
CA PHE A 307 3.21 6.52 -28.87
C PHE A 307 2.47 7.87 -28.87
N PHE A 308 1.17 8.04 -29.13
CA PHE A 308 0.06 7.18 -29.55
C PHE A 308 -1.05 8.17 -29.95
N ASP A 309 -1.68 7.99 -31.12
CA ASP A 309 -2.86 8.74 -31.49
C ASP A 309 -4.08 7.91 -31.06
N CYS A 310 -4.82 8.37 -30.04
CA CYS A 310 -6.03 7.70 -29.57
C CYS A 310 -7.23 8.58 -29.90
N ALA A 311 -7.87 8.28 -31.04
CA ALA A 311 -9.12 8.87 -31.45
C ALA A 311 -10.25 8.49 -30.47
N TYR A 312 -10.95 9.52 -29.98
CA TYR A 312 -12.12 9.41 -29.11
C TYR A 312 -13.37 9.44 -29.99
N GLU A 313 -13.94 8.27 -30.30
CA GLU A 313 -15.28 8.17 -30.90
C GLU A 313 -16.35 8.21 -29.80
N SER A 314 -17.09 9.32 -29.77
CA SER A 314 -18.21 9.55 -28.86
C SER A 314 -19.47 8.92 -29.44
N ALA A 315 -19.79 7.69 -29.02
CA ALA A 315 -21.04 7.02 -29.37
C ALA A 315 -22.18 7.43 -28.42
N SER A 316 -23.12 8.20 -28.97
CA SER A 316 -24.39 8.56 -28.35
C SER A 316 -25.26 7.32 -28.14
N THR A 317 -25.61 7.01 -26.88
CA THR A 317 -26.65 6.04 -26.55
C THR A 317 -27.67 6.65 -25.59
N ARG A 318 -28.87 6.86 -26.13
CA ARG A 318 -30.09 7.27 -25.42
C ARG A 318 -30.61 6.06 -24.63
N LEU A 319 -30.60 6.13 -23.30
CA LEU A 319 -31.08 5.07 -22.41
C LEU A 319 -32.42 5.49 -21.77
N ASP A 320 -33.44 4.65 -21.88
CA ASP A 320 -34.75 4.83 -21.25
C ASP A 320 -34.70 4.44 -19.76
N PHE A 321 -35.07 5.39 -18.89
CA PHE A 321 -34.76 5.46 -17.45
C PHE A 321 -35.89 5.00 -16.49
N LYS A 322 -36.50 3.82 -16.66
CA LYS A 322 -37.53 3.37 -15.67
C LYS A 322 -37.42 1.94 -15.15
N ASP A 323 -37.05 0.96 -15.98
CA ASP A 323 -36.95 -0.44 -15.52
C ASP A 323 -35.55 -0.81 -14.98
N SER A 324 -34.52 -0.09 -15.46
CA SER A 324 -33.13 -0.21 -14.99
C SER A 324 -32.98 0.22 -13.53
N ASP A 325 -33.62 1.33 -13.14
CA ASP A 325 -33.45 1.92 -11.81
C ASP A 325 -34.09 1.09 -10.70
N MET A 326 -35.23 0.43 -10.98
CA MET A 326 -35.89 -0.46 -10.02
C MET A 326 -35.09 -1.76 -9.81
N LYS A 327 -34.55 -2.35 -10.89
CA LYS A 327 -33.63 -3.49 -10.80
C LYS A 327 -32.33 -3.11 -10.08
N ARG A 328 -31.79 -1.94 -10.39
CA ARG A 328 -30.60 -1.39 -9.73
C ARG A 328 -30.82 -1.20 -8.23
N LEU A 329 -31.96 -0.63 -7.83
CA LEU A 329 -32.33 -0.46 -6.42
C LEU A 329 -32.50 -1.81 -5.73
N SER A 330 -33.17 -2.78 -6.37
CA SER A 330 -33.31 -4.14 -5.81
C SER A 330 -31.97 -4.84 -5.63
N MET A 331 -31.04 -4.69 -6.59
CA MET A 331 -29.68 -5.23 -6.48
C MET A 331 -28.87 -4.51 -5.39
N GLU A 332 -29.08 -3.21 -5.21
CA GLU A 332 -28.41 -2.42 -4.18
C GLU A 332 -28.90 -2.78 -2.77
N ILE A 333 -30.21 -3.00 -2.59
CA ILE A 333 -30.80 -3.50 -1.34
C ILE A 333 -30.26 -4.89 -1.00
N GLU A 334 -30.22 -5.80 -1.98
CA GLU A 334 -29.69 -7.15 -1.72
C GLU A 334 -28.18 -7.12 -1.43
N ARG A 335 -27.43 -6.22 -2.09
CA ARG A 335 -26.01 -6.00 -1.79
C ARG A 335 -25.81 -5.47 -0.37
N GLU A 336 -26.53 -4.43 0.04
CA GLU A 336 -26.46 -3.88 1.40
C GLU A 336 -26.85 -4.94 2.45
N ARG A 337 -27.84 -5.78 2.15
CA ARG A 337 -28.26 -6.89 3.01
C ARG A 337 -27.15 -7.95 3.15
N LEU A 338 -26.52 -8.35 2.06
CA LEU A 338 -25.40 -9.30 2.08
C LEU A 338 -24.19 -8.72 2.82
N GLU A 339 -23.83 -7.47 2.57
CA GLU A 339 -22.76 -6.76 3.30
C GLU A 339 -23.06 -6.70 4.80
N TYR A 340 -24.31 -6.43 5.20
CA TYR A 340 -24.71 -6.46 6.61
C TYR A 340 -24.60 -7.87 7.22
N MET A 341 -25.06 -8.90 6.51
CA MET A 341 -24.95 -10.28 6.98
C MET A 341 -23.49 -10.72 7.13
N GLU A 342 -22.64 -10.34 6.19
CA GLU A 342 -21.20 -10.62 6.23
C GLU A 342 -20.54 -9.89 7.41
N LYS A 343 -20.80 -8.59 7.59
CA LYS A 343 -20.31 -7.82 8.74
C LYS A 343 -20.78 -8.40 10.08
N SER A 344 -22.05 -8.80 10.17
CA SER A 344 -22.62 -9.39 11.39
C SER A 344 -22.00 -10.75 11.71
N LYS A 345 -21.79 -11.58 10.69
CA LYS A 345 -21.12 -12.88 10.85
C LYS A 345 -19.65 -12.68 11.25
N HIS A 346 -18.94 -11.77 10.58
CA HIS A 346 -17.56 -11.45 10.89
C HIS A 346 -17.43 -10.98 12.35
N LEU A 347 -18.28 -10.06 12.82
CA LEU A 347 -18.31 -9.64 14.22
C LEU A 347 -18.55 -10.81 15.18
N GLN A 348 -19.48 -11.73 14.85
CA GLN A 348 -19.71 -12.93 15.67
C GLN A 348 -18.48 -13.82 15.75
N ASP A 349 -17.77 -14.01 14.64
CA ASP A 349 -16.54 -14.80 14.59
C ASP A 349 -15.43 -14.12 15.40
N GLN A 350 -15.23 -12.80 15.26
CA GLN A 350 -14.26 -12.02 16.05
C GLN A 350 -14.55 -12.10 17.55
N LEU A 351 -15.81 -11.95 17.96
CA LEU A 351 -16.21 -12.08 19.37
C LEU A 351 -15.98 -13.49 19.90
N LYS A 352 -16.19 -14.52 19.08
CA LYS A 352 -15.97 -15.91 19.45
C LYS A 352 -14.47 -16.21 19.61
N GLU A 353 -13.64 -15.71 18.70
CA GLU A 353 -12.18 -15.83 18.77
C GLU A 353 -11.63 -15.13 20.01
N LEU A 354 -11.99 -13.86 20.22
CA LEU A 354 -11.65 -13.10 21.42
C LEU A 354 -12.08 -13.82 22.70
N LYS A 355 -13.29 -14.40 22.70
CA LYS A 355 -13.79 -15.17 23.85
C LYS A 355 -12.91 -16.38 24.13
N THR A 356 -12.58 -17.18 23.11
CA THR A 356 -11.72 -18.36 23.27
C THR A 356 -10.31 -18.00 23.74
N GLU A 357 -9.74 -16.93 23.18
CA GLU A 357 -8.42 -16.44 23.58
C GLU A 357 -8.40 -15.94 25.02
N ILE A 358 -9.42 -15.19 25.45
CA ILE A 358 -9.51 -14.68 26.81
C ILE A 358 -9.82 -15.82 27.80
N GLU A 359 -10.64 -16.79 27.43
CA GLU A 359 -10.96 -17.96 28.27
C GLU A 359 -9.73 -18.80 28.59
N SER A 360 -8.82 -19.00 27.63
CA SER A 360 -7.54 -19.70 27.87
C SER A 360 -6.58 -18.96 28.82
N LEU A 361 -6.81 -17.68 29.09
CA LEU A 361 -5.94 -16.80 29.88
C LEU A 361 -6.58 -16.35 31.21
N LYS A 362 -7.77 -16.85 31.54
CA LYS A 362 -8.50 -16.52 32.78
C LYS A 362 -8.03 -17.37 33.96
N LEU A 363 -7.73 -16.72 35.08
CA LEU A 363 -7.50 -17.38 36.39
C LEU A 363 -8.86 -17.76 37.01
N GLU A 364 -9.00 -19.00 37.47
CA GLU A 364 -10.25 -19.62 38.00
C GLU A 364 -10.89 -18.81 39.15
N GLU A 365 -10.12 -18.04 39.90
CA GLU A 365 -10.60 -17.29 41.08
C GLU A 365 -11.50 -16.08 40.73
N GLN A 366 -11.37 -15.49 39.53
CA GLN A 366 -12.27 -14.42 39.05
C GLN A 366 -13.51 -14.97 38.32
N GLN A 367 -13.59 -16.29 38.14
CA GLN A 367 -14.64 -16.95 37.38
C GLN A 367 -15.98 -16.94 38.13
N GLN A 368 -15.98 -17.02 39.47
CA GLN A 368 -17.23 -17.01 40.27
C GLN A 368 -17.99 -15.67 40.17
N GLN A 369 -17.29 -14.53 40.13
CA GLN A 369 -17.94 -13.20 40.04
C GLN A 369 -18.33 -12.83 38.61
N ALA A 370 -17.51 -13.18 37.60
CA ALA A 370 -17.78 -12.85 36.21
C ALA A 370 -18.72 -13.84 35.50
N ALA A 371 -18.73 -15.13 35.87
CA ALA A 371 -19.63 -16.12 35.27
C ALA A 371 -21.09 -15.92 35.68
N CYS A 372 -21.36 -15.43 36.91
CA CYS A 372 -22.70 -15.00 37.32
C CYS A 372 -23.25 -13.82 36.48
N ILE A 373 -22.36 -13.01 35.89
CA ILE A 373 -22.69 -11.84 35.06
C ILE A 373 -22.83 -12.24 33.58
N LEU A 374 -22.10 -13.25 33.11
CA LEU A 374 -22.11 -13.69 31.71
C LEU A 374 -23.15 -14.79 31.41
N SER A 375 -23.55 -15.63 32.38
CA SER A 375 -24.64 -16.60 32.18
C SER A 375 -25.99 -15.92 31.91
N SER A 376 -26.13 -14.66 32.31
CA SER A 376 -27.27 -13.79 31.98
C SER A 376 -27.31 -13.33 30.52
N PHE A 377 -26.16 -13.27 29.85
CA PHE A 377 -26.01 -12.73 28.49
C PHE A 377 -26.64 -13.61 27.40
N GLN A 378 -26.73 -14.93 27.63
CA GLN A 378 -27.39 -15.86 26.70
C GLN A 378 -28.92 -15.92 26.89
N GLY A 379 -29.44 -15.52 28.05
CA GLY A 379 -30.87 -15.53 28.35
C GLY A 379 -31.62 -14.28 27.85
N SER A 380 -30.96 -13.11 27.87
CA SER A 380 -31.58 -11.82 27.54
C SER A 380 -31.94 -11.69 26.04
N HIS A 381 -31.15 -12.26 25.13
CA HIS A 381 -31.46 -12.31 23.70
C HIS A 381 -32.74 -13.12 23.36
N GLN A 382 -33.08 -14.11 24.20
CA GLN A 382 -34.31 -14.90 24.08
C GLN A 382 -35.49 -14.28 24.83
N ILE A 383 -35.28 -13.57 25.95
CA ILE A 383 -36.38 -12.99 26.73
C ILE A 383 -36.96 -11.74 26.06
N ILE A 384 -36.12 -10.89 25.45
CA ILE A 384 -36.62 -9.70 24.74
C ILE A 384 -37.28 -10.10 23.39
N ARG A 385 -36.69 -11.02 22.63
CA ARG A 385 -37.34 -11.56 21.40
C ARG A 385 -38.55 -12.46 21.69
N GLY A 386 -38.54 -13.20 22.79
CA GLY A 386 -39.64 -14.08 23.20
C GLY A 386 -40.91 -13.32 23.57
N LEU A 387 -40.79 -12.09 24.08
CA LEU A 387 -41.92 -11.19 24.35
C LEU A 387 -42.39 -10.42 23.10
N GLU A 388 -41.54 -10.25 22.08
CA GLU A 388 -41.94 -9.68 20.78
C GLU A 388 -42.68 -10.70 19.90
N LEU A 389 -42.33 -11.99 19.97
CA LEU A 389 -42.98 -13.05 19.18
C LEU A 389 -44.39 -13.42 19.68
N SER A 390 -44.75 -13.12 20.93
CA SER A 390 -46.12 -13.35 21.45
C SER A 390 -47.12 -12.24 21.09
N ASN A 391 -46.65 -11.08 20.65
CA ASN A 391 -47.49 -9.99 20.14
C ASN A 391 -47.24 -9.85 18.65
N GLY A 392 -47.88 -10.72 17.87
CA GLY A 392 -47.78 -10.75 16.41
C GLY A 392 -48.04 -9.39 15.77
N LYS A 393 -46.97 -8.64 15.53
CA LYS A 393 -46.83 -7.58 14.52
C LYS A 393 -45.37 -7.59 14.09
N THR A 394 -45.18 -7.86 12.80
CA THR A 394 -43.94 -7.77 12.04
C THR A 394 -43.15 -6.49 12.37
N PRO A 395 -41.81 -6.52 12.36
CA PRO A 395 -41.02 -5.30 12.29
C PRO A 395 -41.51 -4.52 11.07
N VAL A 396 -41.91 -3.27 11.28
CA VAL A 396 -42.37 -2.37 10.23
C VAL A 396 -41.20 -2.19 9.25
N ALA A 397 -41.29 -2.89 8.12
CA ALA A 397 -40.51 -2.58 6.93
C ALA A 397 -40.74 -1.10 6.59
N PHE A 398 -39.65 -0.40 6.27
CA PHE A 398 -39.71 0.95 5.74
C PHE A 398 -40.71 1.02 4.57
N PRO A 399 -41.68 1.94 4.56
CA PRO A 399 -42.56 2.09 3.42
C PRO A 399 -41.78 2.71 2.27
N ILE A 400 -41.48 1.88 1.27
CA ILE A 400 -41.10 2.34 -0.07
C ILE A 400 -42.35 2.99 -0.65
N PHE A 401 -42.29 4.30 -0.89
CA PHE A 401 -43.35 5.04 -1.58
C PHE A 401 -43.56 4.46 -2.99
N SER A 402 -44.75 3.93 -3.23
CA SER A 402 -45.32 3.77 -4.58
C SER A 402 -46.35 4.87 -4.75
N THR A 403 -46.09 5.83 -5.64
CA THR A 403 -47.07 6.82 -6.08
C THR A 403 -47.45 6.53 -7.53
N ASN A 404 -48.77 6.41 -7.75
CA ASN A 404 -49.43 6.46 -9.06
C ASN A 404 -49.06 7.72 -9.85
#